data_AF-A0A388PMQ4-F1
#
_entry.id   AF-A0A388PMQ4-F1
#
_cell.length_a   1.000
_cell.length_b   1.000
_cell.length_c   1.000
_cell.angle_alpha   90.00
_cell.angle_beta   90.00
_cell.angle_gamma   90.00
#
_symmetry.space_group_name_H-M   'P 1'
#
loop_
_entity.id
_entity.type
_entity.pdbx_description
1 polymer ?
#
loop_
_entity_poly.entity_id
_entity_poly.type
_entity_poly.pdbx_seq_one_letter_code
_entity_poly.pdbx_strand_id
1 'polypeptide(L)'
;MRTVLSLAGLLVAFVAAAAEGDAPARPAGPPSRGPESLPSVEEIQTIRRIMELPADRLSRIRMAIEKLERMSPEARADYAARLVKYEQATPEERIKIMKEMRERGFSSRILEHHFKTLPAAQANEERARFLALSAEERQDYVRKIAEKHAGEFGKGKKDDAKKDDGKRRKDEPAVPPADGAK
;
A
#
# COMPACT_ATOMS: atom_id res chain seq x y z
N MET A 1 64.38 20.65 -38.40
CA MET A 1 63.53 20.14 -37.29
C MET A 1 62.48 21.21 -37.01
N ARG A 2 61.19 20.87 -37.12
CA ARG A 2 60.08 21.83 -37.06
C ARG A 2 59.65 22.06 -35.62
N THR A 3 59.63 23.30 -35.15
CA THR A 3 58.94 23.74 -33.93
C THR A 3 57.75 24.60 -34.33
N VAL A 4 56.55 24.19 -33.92
CA VAL A 4 55.28 24.91 -34.11
C VAL A 4 54.86 25.45 -32.75
N LEU A 5 54.56 26.75 -32.69
CA LEU A 5 53.96 27.44 -31.54
C LEU A 5 52.48 27.05 -31.34
N SER A 6 52.05 26.94 -30.09
CA SER A 6 50.74 27.38 -29.53
C SER A 6 50.75 26.98 -28.04
N LEU A 7 50.72 27.86 -27.04
CA LEU A 7 49.80 28.96 -26.67
C LEU A 7 48.41 28.47 -26.22
N ALA A 8 47.99 29.00 -25.06
CA ALA A 8 46.74 28.77 -24.31
C ALA A 8 46.66 27.43 -23.56
N GLY A 9 46.27 27.34 -22.29
CA GLY A 9 45.64 28.32 -21.40
C GLY A 9 44.68 27.57 -20.46
N LEU A 10 44.56 28.07 -19.23
CA LEU A 10 43.41 27.95 -18.33
C LEU A 10 43.17 26.63 -17.54
N LEU A 11 43.64 26.66 -16.28
CA LEU A 11 42.88 26.47 -15.03
C LEU A 11 41.39 26.09 -15.17
N VAL A 12 40.97 24.96 -14.57
CA VAL A 12 39.76 24.84 -13.73
C VAL A 12 39.93 23.66 -12.77
N ALA A 13 39.80 23.95 -11.47
CA ALA A 13 39.70 22.98 -10.38
C ALA A 13 38.30 22.34 -10.37
N PHE A 14 38.21 21.02 -10.19
CA PHE A 14 36.94 20.36 -9.89
C PHE A 14 36.89 19.95 -8.41
N VAL A 15 35.90 20.53 -7.74
CA VAL A 15 35.54 20.38 -6.33
C VAL A 15 35.02 18.97 -6.06
N ALA A 16 35.39 18.43 -4.90
CA ALA A 16 34.91 17.17 -4.35
C ALA A 16 33.40 17.24 -4.04
N ALA A 17 32.64 16.24 -4.47
CA ALA A 17 31.30 15.97 -3.98
C ALA A 17 31.33 14.67 -3.16
N ALA A 18 31.23 14.83 -1.84
CA ALA A 18 30.94 13.74 -0.92
C ALA A 18 29.45 13.39 -1.08
N ALA A 19 29.15 12.15 -1.47
CA ALA A 19 27.78 11.64 -1.50
C ALA A 19 27.47 10.96 -0.16
N GLU A 20 26.63 11.62 0.63
CA GLU A 20 25.95 11.07 1.80
C GLU A 20 24.99 9.93 1.40
N GLY A 21 25.04 8.85 2.19
CA GLY A 21 23.89 8.05 2.63
C GLY A 21 22.88 7.56 1.59
N ASP A 22 23.08 6.33 1.13
CA ASP A 22 22.06 5.50 0.48
C ASP A 22 20.93 5.14 1.46
N ALA A 23 19.94 6.03 1.56
CA ALA A 23 18.64 5.73 2.17
C ALA A 23 17.62 5.52 1.05
N PRO A 24 16.86 4.40 1.02
CA PRO A 24 15.88 4.17 -0.02
C PRO A 24 14.83 5.29 -0.01
N ALA A 25 14.71 5.99 -1.14
CA ALA A 25 13.80 7.11 -1.32
C ALA A 25 12.36 6.70 -0.94
N ARG A 26 11.77 7.45 -0.01
CA ARG A 26 10.35 7.35 0.31
C ARG A 26 9.57 7.57 -1.00
N PRO A 27 8.57 6.73 -1.36
CA PRO A 27 7.71 7.03 -2.50
C PRO A 27 7.18 8.46 -2.31
N ALA A 28 7.24 9.27 -3.36
CA ALA A 28 6.90 10.69 -3.29
C ALA A 28 5.47 10.84 -2.77
N GLY A 29 5.35 11.12 -1.48
CA GLY A 29 4.14 11.70 -0.93
C GLY A 29 3.99 13.12 -1.48
N PRO A 30 2.83 13.76 -1.25
CA PRO A 30 2.74 15.20 -1.46
C PRO A 30 3.95 15.88 -0.82
N PRO A 31 4.54 16.89 -1.47
CA PRO A 31 5.79 17.50 -1.04
C PRO A 31 5.72 17.84 0.44
N SER A 32 6.74 17.46 1.21
CA SER A 32 6.80 17.73 2.64
C SER A 32 6.75 19.23 2.83
N ARG A 33 5.61 19.73 3.31
CA ARG A 33 5.39 21.14 3.56
C ARG A 33 6.18 21.55 4.79
N GLY A 34 6.87 22.68 4.70
CA GLY A 34 7.52 23.31 5.86
C GLY A 34 6.47 23.63 6.94
N PRO A 35 6.89 23.84 8.19
CA PRO A 35 6.00 23.92 9.35
C PRO A 35 4.93 25.03 9.32
N GLU A 36 4.98 25.94 8.34
CA GLU A 36 4.20 27.19 8.27
C GLU A 36 3.14 27.23 7.16
N SER A 37 3.05 26.22 6.27
CA SER A 37 2.08 26.31 5.17
C SER A 37 0.67 25.94 5.64
N LEU A 38 -0.30 26.83 5.42
CA LEU A 38 -1.71 26.54 5.64
C LEU A 38 -2.18 25.33 4.79
N PRO A 39 -3.14 24.53 5.28
CA PRO A 39 -3.72 23.45 4.50
C PRO A 39 -4.41 23.98 3.22
N SER A 40 -4.32 23.22 2.14
CA SER A 40 -5.04 23.52 0.90
C SER A 40 -6.55 23.35 1.07
N VAL A 41 -7.34 23.91 0.16
CA VAL A 41 -8.80 23.76 0.18
C VAL A 41 -9.22 22.28 0.14
N GLU A 42 -8.54 21.46 -0.66
CA GLU A 42 -8.78 20.01 -0.76
C GLU A 42 -8.47 19.28 0.55
N GLU A 43 -7.40 19.67 1.23
CA GLU A 43 -7.03 19.12 2.54
C GLU A 43 -8.05 19.52 3.60
N ILE A 44 -8.50 20.78 3.62
CA ILE A 44 -9.56 21.26 4.52
C ILE A 44 -10.85 20.47 4.31
N GLN A 45 -11.26 20.26 3.05
CA GLN A 45 -12.44 19.46 2.72
C GLN A 45 -12.27 18.00 3.17
N THR A 46 -11.08 17.43 2.99
CA THR A 46 -10.77 16.07 3.44
C THR A 46 -10.85 15.96 4.96
N ILE A 47 -10.27 16.92 5.70
CA ILE A 47 -10.34 16.98 7.16
C ILE A 47 -11.80 17.07 7.63
N ARG A 48 -12.59 17.98 7.05
CA ARG A 48 -14.03 18.10 7.37
C ARG A 48 -14.76 16.77 7.17
N ARG A 49 -14.53 16.12 6.01
CA ARG A 49 -15.15 14.83 5.70
C ARG A 49 -14.76 13.74 6.70
N ILE A 50 -13.51 13.73 7.17
CA ILE A 50 -13.04 12.80 8.19
C ILE A 50 -13.75 13.06 9.53
N MET A 51 -13.89 14.32 9.93
CA MET A 51 -14.56 14.70 11.19
C MET A 51 -16.03 14.29 11.23
N GLU A 52 -16.68 14.20 10.06
CA GLU A 52 -18.07 13.78 9.91
C GLU A 52 -18.26 12.24 9.85
N LEU A 53 -17.17 11.45 9.85
CA LEU A 53 -17.28 10.00 9.77
C LEU A 53 -17.80 9.37 11.08
N PRO A 54 -18.62 8.30 10.99
CA PRO A 54 -19.00 7.51 12.17
C PRO A 54 -17.80 6.93 12.92
N ALA A 55 -17.92 6.76 14.23
CA ALA A 55 -16.85 6.25 15.09
C ALA A 55 -16.25 4.92 14.59
N ASP A 56 -17.08 4.00 14.09
CA ASP A 56 -16.61 2.72 13.55
C ASP A 56 -15.75 2.88 12.29
N ARG A 57 -16.08 3.87 11.44
CA ARG A 57 -15.30 4.18 10.25
C ARG A 57 -13.96 4.79 10.62
N LEU A 58 -13.96 5.72 11.58
CA LEU A 58 -12.73 6.30 12.13
C LEU A 58 -11.83 5.24 12.76
N SER A 59 -12.38 4.29 13.52
CA SER A 59 -11.63 3.19 14.11
C SER A 59 -10.92 2.34 13.04
N ARG A 60 -11.63 1.99 11.95
CA ARG A 60 -11.04 1.25 10.83
C ARG A 60 -9.92 2.02 10.13
N ILE A 61 -10.09 3.33 9.96
CA ILE A 61 -9.05 4.19 9.35
C ILE A 61 -7.82 4.23 10.25
N ARG A 62 -7.98 4.41 11.57
CA ARG A 62 -6.86 4.38 12.53
C ARG A 62 -6.09 3.06 12.46
N MET A 63 -6.80 1.93 12.47
CA MET A 63 -6.18 0.62 12.32
C MET A 63 -5.40 0.47 11.00
N ALA A 64 -5.93 1.03 9.91
CA ALA A 64 -5.25 1.01 8.61
C ALA A 64 -3.97 1.87 8.61
N ILE A 65 -4.01 3.06 9.24
CA ILE A 65 -2.86 3.94 9.40
C ILE A 65 -1.78 3.24 10.22
N GLU A 66 -2.11 2.73 11.41
CA GLU A 66 -1.13 2.03 12.25
C GLU A 66 -0.51 0.83 11.54
N LYS A 67 -1.29 0.11 10.71
CA LYS A 67 -0.77 -0.99 9.91
C LYS A 67 0.26 -0.50 8.89
N LEU A 68 0.00 0.62 8.21
CA LEU A 68 0.93 1.21 7.25
C LEU A 68 2.20 1.74 7.94
N GLU A 69 2.07 2.32 9.13
CA GLU A 69 3.21 2.80 9.92
C GLU A 69 4.15 1.67 10.33
N ARG A 70 3.59 0.50 10.66
CA ARG A 70 4.36 -0.72 10.99
C ARG A 70 4.97 -1.43 9.78
N MET A 71 4.57 -1.09 8.55
CA MET A 71 5.19 -1.65 7.34
C MET A 71 6.60 -1.08 7.12
N SER A 72 7.48 -1.87 6.51
CA SER A 72 8.77 -1.36 6.01
C SER A 72 8.55 -0.30 4.91
N PRO A 73 9.52 0.61 4.68
CA PRO A 73 9.44 1.59 3.59
C PRO A 73 9.17 0.96 2.23
N GLU A 74 9.83 -0.15 1.93
CA GLU A 74 9.63 -0.93 0.70
C GLU A 74 8.20 -1.48 0.61
N ALA A 75 7.69 -2.12 1.68
CA ALA A 75 6.33 -2.65 1.71
C ALA A 75 5.26 -1.55 1.55
N ARG A 76 5.52 -0.35 2.09
CA ARG A 76 4.66 0.82 1.88
C ARG A 76 4.69 1.29 0.43
N ALA A 77 5.86 1.35 -0.21
CA ALA A 77 6.00 1.74 -1.62
C ALA A 77 5.26 0.76 -2.54
N ASP A 78 5.43 -0.54 -2.29
CA ASP A 78 4.71 -1.62 -2.96
C ASP A 78 3.19 -1.48 -2.83
N TYR A 79 2.71 -1.15 -1.63
CA TYR A 79 1.29 -0.94 -1.36
C TYR A 79 0.76 0.30 -2.09
N ALA A 80 1.49 1.41 -2.06
CA ALA A 80 1.14 2.64 -2.77
C ALA A 80 1.08 2.44 -4.29
N ALA A 81 2.05 1.75 -4.89
CA ALA A 81 2.05 1.44 -6.32
C ALA A 81 0.82 0.63 -6.75
N ARG A 82 0.33 -0.27 -5.89
CA ARG A 82 -0.91 -1.04 -6.17
C ARG A 82 -2.17 -0.18 -6.02
N LEU A 83 -2.19 0.76 -5.08
CA LEU A 83 -3.30 1.72 -4.97
C LEU A 83 -3.40 2.60 -6.21
N VAL A 84 -2.28 3.11 -6.74
CA VAL A 84 -2.27 3.87 -8.00
C VAL A 84 -2.84 3.04 -9.14
N LYS A 85 -2.43 1.77 -9.26
CA LYS A 85 -3.01 0.85 -10.27
C LYS A 85 -4.52 0.66 -10.08
N TYR A 86 -4.98 0.54 -8.84
CA TYR A 86 -6.41 0.40 -8.53
C TYR A 86 -7.20 1.65 -8.94
N GLU A 87 -6.68 2.84 -8.65
CA GLU A 87 -7.33 4.11 -8.97
C GLU A 87 -7.49 4.30 -10.49
N GLN A 88 -6.46 3.90 -11.26
CA GLN A 88 -6.43 4.00 -12.73
C GLN A 88 -7.19 2.88 -13.45
N ALA A 89 -7.45 1.75 -12.77
CA ALA A 89 -8.09 0.58 -13.36
C ALA A 89 -9.59 0.78 -13.64
N THR A 90 -10.09 0.06 -14.65
CA THR A 90 -11.52 -0.04 -14.94
C THR A 90 -12.29 -0.74 -13.80
N PRO A 91 -13.62 -0.58 -13.70
CA PRO A 91 -14.41 -1.25 -12.66
C PRO A 91 -14.21 -2.77 -12.58
N GLU A 92 -14.02 -3.44 -13.72
CA GLU A 92 -13.79 -4.88 -13.81
C GLU A 92 -12.39 -5.26 -13.31
N GLU A 93 -11.37 -4.52 -13.71
CA GLU A 93 -9.99 -4.73 -13.25
C GLU A 93 -9.81 -4.41 -11.76
N ARG A 94 -10.54 -3.43 -11.24
CA ARG A 94 -10.56 -3.10 -9.81
C ARG A 94 -10.97 -4.30 -8.95
N ILE A 95 -11.90 -5.13 -9.41
CA ILE A 95 -12.31 -6.36 -8.70
C ILE A 95 -11.14 -7.34 -8.62
N LYS A 96 -10.41 -7.52 -9.73
CA LYS A 96 -9.23 -8.39 -9.78
C LYS A 96 -8.12 -7.88 -8.86
N ILE A 97 -7.81 -6.59 -8.90
CA ILE A 97 -6.79 -5.96 -8.05
C ILE A 97 -7.15 -6.10 -6.58
N MET A 98 -8.42 -5.87 -6.21
CA MET A 98 -8.87 -6.03 -4.82
C MET A 98 -8.81 -7.48 -4.34
N LYS A 99 -9.11 -8.44 -5.23
CA LYS A 99 -8.95 -9.87 -4.94
C LYS A 99 -7.47 -10.21 -4.68
N GLU A 100 -6.57 -9.77 -5.55
CA GLU A 100 -5.13 -9.99 -5.40
C GLU A 100 -4.57 -9.33 -4.12
N MET A 101 -5.00 -8.10 -3.81
CA MET A 101 -4.60 -7.42 -2.57
C MET A 101 -5.09 -8.17 -1.32
N ARG A 102 -6.32 -8.70 -1.35
CA ARG A 102 -6.88 -9.51 -0.27
C ARG A 102 -6.12 -10.82 -0.10
N GLU A 103 -5.89 -11.54 -1.19
CA GLU A 103 -5.17 -12.81 -1.19
C GLU A 103 -3.74 -12.62 -0.67
N ARG A 104 -3.04 -11.57 -1.11
CA ARG A 104 -1.71 -11.26 -0.58
C ARG A 104 -1.73 -10.92 0.91
N GLY A 105 -2.74 -10.18 1.37
CA GLY A 105 -2.94 -9.91 2.78
C GLY A 105 -3.22 -11.18 3.60
N PHE A 106 -3.95 -12.13 3.03
CA PHE A 106 -4.21 -13.43 3.63
C PHE A 106 -2.95 -14.29 3.70
N SER A 107 -2.21 -14.42 2.60
CA SER A 107 -0.91 -15.11 2.54
C SER A 107 0.09 -14.54 3.54
N SER A 108 0.15 -13.20 3.68
CA SER A 108 1.03 -12.55 4.64
C SER A 108 0.68 -12.90 6.09
N ARG A 109 -0.61 -13.00 6.44
CA ARG A 109 -1.06 -13.41 7.79
C ARG A 109 -0.72 -14.86 8.09
N ILE A 110 -0.90 -15.75 7.12
CA ILE A 110 -0.54 -17.17 7.24
C ILE A 110 0.96 -17.32 7.50
N LEU A 111 1.79 -16.65 6.71
CA LEU A 111 3.24 -16.67 6.88
C LEU A 111 3.67 -16.07 8.21
N GLU A 112 3.08 -14.94 8.60
CA GLU A 112 3.39 -14.30 9.89
C GLU A 112 3.08 -15.23 11.06
N HIS A 113 1.92 -15.88 11.04
CA HIS A 113 1.55 -16.86 12.06
C HIS A 113 2.54 -18.02 12.08
N HIS A 114 2.81 -18.61 10.92
CA HIS A 114 3.72 -19.73 10.83
C HIS A 114 5.12 -19.41 11.37
N PHE A 115 5.69 -18.27 11.01
CA PHE A 115 7.01 -17.88 11.51
C PHE A 115 7.03 -17.58 13.01
N LYS A 116 5.90 -17.17 13.60
CA LYS A 116 5.78 -17.02 15.07
C LYS A 116 5.70 -18.35 15.82
N THR A 117 5.27 -19.43 15.16
CA THR A 117 5.26 -20.77 15.75
C THR A 117 6.64 -21.44 15.78
N LEU A 118 7.64 -20.85 15.12
CA LEU A 118 8.99 -21.38 15.02
C LEU A 118 9.97 -20.65 15.95
N PRO A 119 11.02 -21.32 16.46
CA PRO A 119 12.17 -20.65 17.07
C PRO A 119 12.79 -19.62 16.12
N ALA A 120 13.30 -18.51 16.66
CA ALA A 120 13.76 -17.37 15.86
C ALA A 120 14.80 -17.72 14.77
N ALA A 121 15.77 -18.59 15.08
CA ALA A 121 16.77 -19.04 14.11
C ALA A 121 16.13 -19.82 12.94
N GLN A 122 15.20 -20.73 13.24
CA GLN A 122 14.49 -21.52 12.24
C GLN A 122 13.54 -20.66 11.40
N ALA A 123 12.85 -19.69 12.03
CA ALA A 123 12.00 -18.74 11.31
C ALA A 123 12.79 -17.90 10.30
N ASN A 124 14.01 -17.48 10.65
CA ASN A 124 14.88 -16.71 9.74
C ASN A 124 15.38 -17.55 8.57
N GLU A 125 15.81 -18.79 8.83
CA GLU A 125 16.19 -19.73 7.76
C GLU A 125 15.02 -20.02 6.82
N GLU A 126 13.83 -20.26 7.34
CA GLU A 126 12.65 -20.50 6.52
C GLU A 126 12.22 -19.26 5.73
N ARG A 127 12.33 -18.05 6.30
CA ARG A 127 12.10 -16.80 5.56
C ARG A 127 13.05 -16.68 4.38
N ALA A 128 14.34 -16.97 4.59
CA ALA A 128 15.33 -16.95 3.51
C ALA A 128 14.99 -17.98 2.41
N ARG A 129 14.59 -19.20 2.79
CA ARG A 129 14.13 -20.23 1.84
C ARG A 129 12.90 -19.79 1.07
N PHE A 130 11.90 -19.24 1.75
CA PHE A 130 10.68 -18.72 1.11
C PHE A 130 10.99 -17.60 0.11
N LEU A 131 11.94 -16.71 0.42
CA LEU A 131 12.37 -15.65 -0.48
C LEU A 131 13.18 -16.18 -1.68
N ALA A 132 13.85 -17.32 -1.55
CA ALA A 132 14.54 -17.97 -2.67
C ALA A 132 13.59 -18.67 -3.67
N LEU A 133 12.34 -18.97 -3.27
CA LEU A 133 11.33 -19.59 -4.13
C LEU A 133 10.87 -18.65 -5.25
N SER A 134 10.50 -19.23 -6.39
CA SER A 134 9.79 -18.54 -7.47
C SER A 134 8.39 -18.09 -7.06
N ALA A 135 7.75 -17.23 -7.85
CA ALA A 135 6.42 -16.70 -7.54
C ALA A 135 5.36 -17.80 -7.42
N GLU A 136 5.40 -18.82 -8.29
CA GLU A 136 4.47 -19.95 -8.26
C GLU A 136 4.73 -20.85 -7.05
N GLU A 137 5.99 -21.20 -6.78
CA GLU A 137 6.37 -22.02 -5.63
C GLU A 137 6.03 -21.36 -4.29
N ARG A 138 6.10 -20.03 -4.21
CA ARG A 138 5.65 -19.29 -3.01
C ARG A 138 4.15 -19.45 -2.77
N GLN A 139 3.33 -19.51 -3.82
CA GLN A 139 1.89 -19.74 -3.66
C GLN A 139 1.61 -21.14 -3.11
N ASP A 140 2.28 -22.16 -3.65
CA ASP A 140 2.16 -23.53 -3.18
C ASP A 140 2.68 -23.68 -1.75
N TYR A 141 3.78 -23.01 -1.41
CA TYR A 141 4.29 -22.97 -0.03
C TYR A 141 3.23 -22.38 0.91
N VAL A 142 2.66 -21.22 0.57
CA VAL A 142 1.59 -20.60 1.39
C VAL A 142 0.39 -21.53 1.53
N ARG A 143 -0.03 -22.23 0.46
CA ARG A 143 -1.13 -23.20 0.52
C ARG A 143 -0.84 -24.33 1.51
N LYS A 144 0.36 -24.93 1.46
CA LYS A 144 0.78 -25.97 2.40
C LYS A 144 0.81 -25.49 3.85
N ILE A 145 1.29 -24.27 4.08
CA ILE A 145 1.27 -23.65 5.42
C ILE A 145 -0.16 -23.37 5.88
N ALA A 146 -1.04 -22.92 4.99
CA ALA A 146 -2.45 -22.71 5.30
C ALA A 146 -3.17 -24.02 5.68
N GLU A 147 -2.87 -25.12 4.99
CA GLU A 147 -3.37 -26.46 5.33
C GLU A 147 -2.87 -26.92 6.71
N LYS A 148 -1.59 -26.69 7.02
CA LYS A 148 -0.99 -27.00 8.32
C LYS A 148 -1.66 -26.24 9.48
N HIS A 149 -2.06 -24.99 9.25
CA HIS A 149 -2.71 -24.13 10.24
C HIS A 149 -4.23 -23.98 9.98
N ALA A 150 -4.85 -24.92 9.25
CA ALA A 150 -6.23 -24.78 8.77
C ALA A 150 -7.26 -24.57 9.89
N GLY A 151 -6.99 -25.09 11.09
CA GLY A 151 -7.85 -24.91 12.27
C GLY A 151 -7.83 -23.47 12.84
N GLU A 152 -6.75 -22.72 12.64
CA GLU A 152 -6.56 -21.39 13.22
C GLU A 152 -6.98 -20.27 12.26
N PHE A 153 -6.96 -20.55 10.96
CA PHE A 153 -7.48 -19.68 9.91
C PHE A 153 -8.89 -20.09 9.44
N GLY A 154 -9.45 -21.15 10.04
CA GLY A 154 -10.70 -21.80 9.68
C GLY A 154 -11.95 -20.98 10.03
N LYS A 155 -12.67 -20.56 8.98
CA LYS A 155 -14.02 -19.97 8.99
C LYS A 155 -14.21 -18.79 9.94
N GLY A 156 -13.63 -17.64 9.58
CA GLY A 156 -14.24 -16.37 9.99
C GLY A 156 -15.73 -16.39 9.59
N LYS A 157 -16.61 -16.35 10.59
CA LYS A 157 -18.06 -16.11 10.51
C LYS A 157 -18.57 -15.83 9.09
N LYS A 158 -18.92 -16.89 8.35
CA LYS A 158 -20.11 -16.80 7.51
C LYS A 158 -21.24 -16.69 8.53
N ASP A 159 -21.82 -15.49 8.69
CA ASP A 159 -23.26 -15.30 8.96
C ASP A 159 -23.66 -13.86 9.31
N ASP A 160 -22.74 -12.94 9.60
CA ASP A 160 -23.15 -11.57 10.02
C ASP A 160 -23.17 -10.53 8.89
N ALA A 161 -22.64 -10.82 7.70
CA ALA A 161 -22.58 -9.84 6.59
C ALA A 161 -23.81 -9.87 5.65
N LYS A 162 -24.73 -10.82 5.80
CA LYS A 162 -25.87 -10.99 4.86
C LYS A 162 -27.23 -10.49 5.41
N LYS A 163 -27.26 -9.84 6.58
CA LYS A 163 -28.53 -9.34 7.16
C LYS A 163 -28.76 -7.83 7.10
N ASP A 164 -27.80 -6.99 6.72
CA ASP A 164 -27.98 -5.53 6.82
C ASP A 164 -28.05 -4.76 5.48
N ASP A 165 -27.83 -5.41 4.34
CA ASP A 165 -27.89 -4.74 3.02
C ASP A 165 -29.31 -4.70 2.40
N GLY A 166 -30.27 -5.44 2.99
CA GLY A 166 -31.64 -5.52 2.49
C GLY A 166 -32.55 -4.34 2.85
N LYS A 167 -32.13 -3.47 3.78
CA LYS A 167 -33.00 -2.42 4.34
C LYS A 167 -32.60 -0.99 3.96
N ARG A 168 -31.46 -0.78 3.29
CA ARG A 168 -30.96 0.56 2.95
C ARG A 168 -31.28 1.05 1.53
N ARG A 169 -31.97 0.25 0.70
CA ARG A 169 -32.31 0.62 -0.69
C ARG A 169 -33.78 0.96 -0.93
N LYS A 170 -34.58 1.19 0.11
CA LYS A 170 -36.02 1.53 -0.07
C LYS A 170 -36.42 2.95 0.27
N ASP A 171 -35.53 3.76 0.84
CA ASP A 171 -35.87 5.12 1.27
C ASP A 171 -34.90 6.16 0.68
N GLU A 172 -34.69 6.14 -0.64
CA GLU A 172 -34.33 7.36 -1.38
C GLU A 172 -35.61 7.88 -2.05
N PRO A 173 -36.08 9.11 -1.74
CA PRO A 173 -37.12 9.72 -2.54
C PRO A 173 -36.56 10.02 -3.92
N ALA A 174 -37.22 9.47 -4.95
CA ALA A 174 -36.91 9.73 -6.34
C ALA A 174 -36.88 11.25 -6.59
N VAL A 175 -35.75 11.75 -7.07
CA VAL A 175 -35.68 13.10 -7.66
C VAL A 175 -36.59 13.07 -8.90
N PRO A 176 -37.63 13.91 -8.99
CA PRO A 176 -38.48 13.95 -10.16
C PRO A 176 -37.67 14.46 -11.37
N PRO A 177 -37.91 13.92 -12.59
CA PRO A 177 -37.27 14.42 -13.79
C PRO A 177 -37.64 15.89 -14.00
N ALA A 178 -36.64 16.72 -14.31
CA ALA A 178 -36.86 18.09 -14.73
C ALA A 178 -37.59 18.08 -16.08
N ASP A 179 -38.90 18.23 -16.03
CA ASP A 179 -39.72 18.61 -17.17
C ASP A 179 -39.47 20.09 -17.49
N GLY A 180 -39.18 20.35 -18.75
CA GLY A 180 -38.97 21.67 -19.33
C GLY A 180 -38.60 21.47 -20.80
N ALA A 181 -39.52 21.04 -21.65
CA ALA A 181 -40.50 21.88 -22.34
C ALA A 181 -39.84 23.00 -23.17
N LYS A 182 -39.75 22.70 -24.48
CA LYS A 182 -39.80 23.57 -25.67
C LYS A 182 -39.36 25.03 -25.56
#